data_AF-A0A924HDN1-F1
#
_entry.id   AF-A0A924HDN1-F1
#
_cell.length_a   1.000
_cell.length_b   1.000
_cell.length_c   1.000
_cell.angle_alpha   90.00
_cell.angle_beta   90.00
_cell.angle_gamma   90.00
#
_symmetry.space_group_name_H-M   'P 1'
#
loop_
_entity.id
_entity.type
_entity.pdbx_description
1 polymer ?
#
loop_
_entity_poly.entity_id
_entity_poly.type
_entity_poly.pdbx_seq_one_letter_code
_entity_poly.pdbx_strand_id
1 'polypeptide(L)'
;MKIDREKADFLDEMINHWEREEILAHEKATELKKSYSVKSFDWQKLAQYSIYIALACGVFALGSLLLDQQMAALLSSLYNTPNILISIFSFTLAAYFLFLGNKRRKTKAKQIFSNDALLLAGVLLIANGLAYFGKTIDKNSDNYALLFLAAVPVYGILGYRFKSKLIWAFAL
;
A
#
# COMPACT_ATOMS: atom_id res chain seq x y z
N MET A 1 8.84 31.31 7.60
CA MET A 1 7.87 30.17 7.59
C MET A 1 8.39 29.06 6.69
N LYS A 2 8.31 27.77 7.06
CA LYS A 2 8.75 26.67 6.19
C LYS A 2 7.56 26.12 5.40
N ILE A 3 7.60 26.22 4.08
CA ILE A 3 6.50 25.83 3.19
C ILE A 3 6.95 24.78 2.18
N ASP A 4 6.01 23.93 1.75
CA ASP A 4 6.27 22.92 0.74
C ASP A 4 6.60 23.57 -0.61
N ARG A 5 7.36 22.86 -1.46
CA ARG A 5 7.88 23.40 -2.72
C ARG A 5 6.78 23.91 -3.66
N GLU A 6 5.68 23.16 -3.84
CA GLU A 6 4.52 23.61 -4.64
C GLU A 6 3.92 24.92 -4.14
N LYS A 7 3.83 25.09 -2.81
CA LYS A 7 3.28 26.32 -2.22
C LYS A 7 4.25 27.48 -2.33
N ALA A 8 5.55 27.21 -2.26
CA ALA A 8 6.59 28.21 -2.50
C ALA A 8 6.58 28.68 -3.95
N ASP A 9 6.52 27.75 -4.91
CA ASP A 9 6.46 28.05 -6.34
C ASP A 9 5.20 28.88 -6.65
N PHE A 10 4.04 28.51 -6.08
CA PHE A 10 2.80 29.29 -6.19
C PHE A 10 2.91 30.69 -5.56
N LEU A 11 3.52 30.82 -4.38
CA LEU A 11 3.72 32.12 -3.73
C LEU A 11 4.66 33.00 -4.53
N ASP A 12 5.74 32.45 -5.09
CA ASP A 12 6.64 33.18 -5.98
C ASP A 12 5.90 33.65 -7.24
N GLU A 13 5.08 32.81 -7.84
CA GLU A 13 4.29 33.15 -9.02
C GLU A 13 3.29 34.29 -8.74
N MET A 14 2.58 34.22 -7.62
CA MET A 14 1.63 35.24 -7.18
C MET A 14 2.33 36.57 -6.82
N ILE A 15 3.45 36.53 -6.08
CA ILE A 15 4.21 37.73 -5.74
C ILE A 15 4.76 38.39 -7.00
N ASN A 16 5.29 37.61 -7.95
CA ASN A 16 5.75 38.13 -9.24
C ASN A 16 4.60 38.72 -10.06
N HIS A 17 3.40 38.14 -9.99
CA HIS A 17 2.23 38.67 -10.68
C HIS A 17 1.78 40.01 -10.09
N TRP A 18 1.68 40.13 -8.76
CA TRP A 18 1.29 41.37 -8.10
C TRP A 18 2.35 42.47 -8.20
N GLU A 19 3.62 42.10 -8.33
CA GLU A 19 4.70 43.04 -8.64
C GLU A 19 4.56 43.59 -10.08
N ARG A 20 4.20 42.73 -11.05
CA ARG A 20 3.95 43.15 -12.45
C ARG A 20 2.71 44.02 -12.61
N GLU A 21 1.68 43.79 -11.80
CA GLU A 21 0.45 44.60 -11.81
C GLU A 21 0.55 45.90 -10.99
N GLU A 22 1.76 46.24 -10.48
CA GLU A 22 2.02 47.41 -9.63
C GLU A 22 1.20 47.45 -8.31
N ILE A 23 0.54 46.35 -7.95
CA ILE A 23 -0.20 46.19 -6.69
C ILE A 23 0.80 46.14 -5.51
N LEU A 24 2.03 45.70 -5.77
CA LEU A 24 3.08 45.51 -4.78
C LEU A 24 4.38 46.21 -5.18
N ALA A 25 4.89 47.08 -4.30
CA ALA A 25 6.20 47.69 -4.49
C ALA A 25 7.33 46.65 -4.46
N HIS A 26 8.34 46.83 -5.32
CA HIS A 26 9.48 45.91 -5.49
C HIS A 26 10.17 45.55 -4.15
N GLU A 27 10.28 46.53 -3.25
CA GLU A 27 10.89 46.35 -1.93
C GLU A 27 10.07 45.39 -1.04
N LYS A 28 8.73 45.51 -1.08
CA LYS A 28 7.81 44.62 -0.34
C LYS A 28 7.73 43.21 -0.94
N ALA A 29 7.80 43.09 -2.27
CA ALA A 29 7.89 41.78 -2.93
C ALA A 29 9.14 41.02 -2.48
N THR A 30 10.27 41.73 -2.35
CA THR A 30 11.55 41.15 -1.90
C THR A 30 11.51 40.74 -0.42
N GLU A 31 10.86 41.54 0.44
CA GLU A 31 10.66 41.21 1.86
C GLU A 31 9.78 39.97 2.03
N LEU A 32 8.70 39.85 1.25
CA LEU A 32 7.78 38.71 1.27
C LEU A 32 8.47 37.42 0.84
N LYS A 33 9.29 37.45 -0.22
CA LYS A 33 10.09 36.29 -0.67
C LYS A 33 11.09 35.82 0.38
N LYS A 34 11.68 36.74 1.15
CA LYS A 34 12.60 36.41 2.26
C LYS A 34 11.90 35.91 3.53
N SER A 35 10.60 36.15 3.68
CA SER A 35 9.84 35.76 4.88
C SER A 35 9.57 34.26 4.98
N TYR A 36 9.66 33.54 3.85
CA TYR A 36 9.44 32.10 3.78
C TYR A 36 10.70 31.36 3.29
N SER A 37 10.81 30.10 3.68
CA SER A 37 11.87 29.21 3.21
C SER A 37 11.26 27.90 2.74
N VAL A 38 11.80 27.38 1.63
CA VAL A 38 11.35 26.11 1.08
C VAL A 38 11.80 24.99 2.01
N LYS A 39 10.86 24.15 2.43
CA LYS A 39 11.15 22.94 3.20
C LYS A 39 12.00 22.01 2.32
N SER A 40 13.19 21.65 2.78
CA SER A 40 14.09 20.79 2.01
C SER A 40 13.54 19.35 1.95
N PHE A 41 13.02 18.97 0.78
CA PHE A 41 12.66 17.61 0.39
C PHE A 41 11.56 16.91 1.21
N ASP A 42 10.54 16.40 0.52
CA ASP A 42 9.37 15.76 1.14
C ASP A 42 9.65 14.28 1.44
N TRP A 43 10.46 14.02 2.47
CA TRP A 43 10.83 12.68 2.94
C TRP A 43 9.64 11.75 3.19
N GLN A 44 8.48 12.34 3.48
CA GLN A 44 7.25 11.61 3.71
C GLN A 44 6.72 10.97 2.42
N LYS A 45 6.72 11.70 1.30
CA LYS A 45 6.34 11.17 -0.01
C LYS A 45 7.33 10.12 -0.51
N LEU A 46 8.64 10.34 -0.31
CA LEU A 46 9.65 9.34 -0.66
C LEU A 46 9.44 8.01 0.07
N ALA A 47 9.19 8.06 1.38
CA ALA A 47 8.92 6.87 2.18
C ALA A 47 7.62 6.17 1.76
N GLN A 48 6.60 6.92 1.32
CA GLN A 48 5.36 6.37 0.80
C GLN A 48 5.60 5.57 -0.49
N TYR A 49 6.29 6.16 -1.46
CA TYR A 49 6.55 5.49 -2.73
C TYR A 49 7.49 4.29 -2.58
N SER A 50 8.51 4.37 -1.73
CA SER A 50 9.41 3.23 -1.50
C SER A 50 8.67 2.03 -0.89
N ILE A 51 7.71 2.27 0.01
CA ILE A 51 6.85 1.21 0.56
C ILE A 51 5.98 0.59 -0.54
N TYR A 52 5.39 1.37 -1.44
CA TYR A 52 4.60 0.83 -2.55
C TYR A 52 5.43 0.00 -3.53
N ILE A 53 6.65 0.45 -3.84
CA ILE A 53 7.58 -0.30 -4.68
C ILE A 53 8.00 -1.61 -4.00
N ALA A 54 8.31 -1.57 -2.70
CA ALA A 54 8.65 -2.77 -1.94
C ALA A 54 7.48 -3.78 -1.91
N LEU A 55 6.25 -3.30 -1.78
CA LEU A 55 5.05 -4.14 -1.85
C LEU A 55 4.87 -4.77 -3.23
N ALA A 56 5.00 -3.98 -4.30
CA ALA A 56 4.93 -4.49 -5.67
C ALA A 56 6.01 -5.55 -5.93
N CYS A 57 7.24 -5.27 -5.50
CA CYS A 57 8.34 -6.23 -5.57
C CYS A 57 8.02 -7.52 -4.80
N GLY A 58 7.40 -7.43 -3.61
CA GLY A 58 6.97 -8.59 -2.85
C GLY A 58 5.95 -9.44 -3.60
N VAL A 59 4.97 -8.81 -4.24
CA VAL A 59 3.97 -9.51 -5.08
C VAL A 59 4.63 -10.19 -6.28
N PHE A 60 5.52 -9.50 -7.00
CA PHE A 60 6.22 -10.08 -8.14
C PHE A 60 7.17 -11.21 -7.74
N ALA A 61 7.86 -11.08 -6.61
CA ALA A 61 8.74 -12.14 -6.10
C ALA A 61 7.93 -13.41 -5.77
N LEU A 62 6.79 -13.25 -5.09
CA LEU A 62 5.88 -14.36 -4.81
C LEU A 62 5.29 -14.95 -6.11
N GLY A 63 4.84 -14.11 -7.04
CA GLY A 63 4.31 -14.57 -8.33
C GLY A 63 5.34 -15.34 -9.15
N SER A 64 6.57 -14.82 -9.22
CA SER A 64 7.71 -15.47 -9.91
C SER A 64 8.01 -16.85 -9.30
N LEU A 65 8.06 -16.93 -7.96
CA LEU A 65 8.31 -18.18 -7.25
C LEU A 65 7.24 -19.25 -7.53
N LEU A 66 5.98 -18.84 -7.71
CA LEU A 66 4.87 -19.75 -7.99
C LEU A 66 4.77 -20.19 -9.45
N LEU A 67 5.24 -19.36 -10.39
CA LEU A 67 5.27 -19.67 -11.82
C LEU A 67 6.44 -20.58 -12.19
N ASP A 68 7.54 -20.50 -11.44
CA ASP A 68 8.72 -21.33 -11.67
C ASP A 68 8.44 -22.81 -11.33
N GLN A 69 8.34 -23.63 -12.36
CA GLN A 69 8.04 -25.06 -12.25
C GLN A 69 9.11 -25.83 -11.46
N GLN A 70 10.37 -25.40 -11.48
CA GLN A 70 11.46 -26.06 -10.75
C GLN A 70 11.36 -25.77 -9.25
N MET A 71 11.07 -24.52 -8.90
CA MET A 71 10.83 -24.12 -7.51
C MET A 71 9.52 -24.72 -6.99
N ALA A 72 8.46 -24.76 -7.80
CA ALA A 72 7.20 -25.41 -7.46
C ALA A 72 7.37 -26.92 -7.25
N ALA A 73 8.21 -27.58 -8.05
CA ALA A 73 8.54 -29.00 -7.88
C ALA A 73 9.37 -29.26 -6.60
N LEU A 74 10.37 -28.41 -6.32
CA LEU A 74 11.16 -28.47 -5.08
C LEU A 74 10.29 -28.21 -3.84
N LEU A 75 9.38 -27.23 -3.90
CA LEU A 75 8.34 -27.05 -2.91
C LEU A 75 7.54 -28.35 -2.82
N SER A 76 6.94 -28.86 -3.89
CA SER A 76 6.12 -30.09 -3.84
C SER A 76 6.85 -31.30 -3.23
N SER A 77 8.18 -31.40 -3.42
CA SER A 77 9.03 -32.45 -2.87
C SER A 77 9.33 -32.28 -1.38
N LEU A 78 9.50 -31.05 -0.89
CA LEU A 78 9.59 -30.73 0.54
C LEU A 78 8.20 -30.73 1.22
N TYR A 79 7.14 -30.58 0.43
CA TYR A 79 5.80 -30.16 0.84
C TYR A 79 4.79 -31.24 0.45
N ASN A 80 4.93 -32.43 1.05
CA ASN A 80 3.92 -33.49 1.00
C ASN A 80 2.74 -33.14 1.92
N THR A 81 2.19 -31.94 1.74
CA THR A 81 1.25 -31.30 2.65
C THR A 81 0.07 -30.76 1.83
N PRO A 82 -1.17 -31.13 2.18
CA PRO A 82 -2.35 -30.75 1.42
C PRO A 82 -2.43 -29.23 1.25
N ASN A 83 -2.87 -28.75 0.08
CA ASN A 83 -3.12 -27.32 -0.24
C ASN A 83 -3.91 -26.57 0.87
N ILE A 84 -4.67 -27.31 1.68
CA ILE A 84 -5.42 -26.81 2.82
C ILE A 84 -4.53 -26.26 3.94
N LEU A 85 -3.32 -26.81 4.14
CA LEU A 85 -2.40 -26.32 5.17
C LEU A 85 -1.80 -24.98 4.77
N ILE A 86 -1.52 -24.75 3.48
CA ILE A 86 -1.06 -23.46 2.94
C ILE A 86 -2.15 -22.41 3.15
N SER A 87 -3.40 -22.77 2.88
CA SER A 87 -4.56 -21.91 3.11
C SER A 87 -4.66 -21.52 4.60
N ILE A 88 -4.64 -22.49 5.51
CA ILE A 88 -4.72 -22.25 6.96
C ILE A 88 -3.54 -21.40 7.45
N PHE A 89 -2.31 -21.71 7.01
CA PHE A 89 -1.13 -20.93 7.38
C PHE A 89 -1.21 -19.50 6.87
N SER A 90 -1.62 -19.30 5.61
CA SER A 90 -1.78 -17.98 5.01
C SER A 90 -2.84 -17.16 5.74
N PHE A 91 -3.98 -17.75 6.09
CA PHE A 91 -5.02 -17.07 6.87
C PHE A 91 -4.57 -16.74 8.30
N THR A 92 -3.82 -17.64 8.94
CA THR A 92 -3.28 -17.41 10.28
C THR A 92 -2.28 -16.27 10.28
N LEU A 93 -1.37 -16.27 9.30
CA LEU A 93 -0.37 -15.23 9.13
C LEU A 93 -1.04 -13.89 8.76
N ALA A 94 -2.06 -13.90 7.92
CA ALA A 94 -2.86 -12.73 7.60
C ALA A 94 -3.52 -12.13 8.84
N ALA A 95 -4.17 -12.95 9.66
CA ALA A 95 -4.79 -12.52 10.91
C ALA A 95 -3.76 -11.87 11.85
N TYR A 96 -2.55 -12.45 11.94
CA TYR A 96 -1.44 -11.89 12.70
C TYR A 96 -1.03 -10.50 12.18
N PHE A 97 -0.83 -10.35 10.87
CA PHE A 97 -0.46 -9.07 10.26
C PHE A 97 -1.55 -7.99 10.42
N LEU A 98 -2.82 -8.36 10.25
CA LEU A 98 -3.94 -7.45 10.47
C LEU A 98 -4.06 -7.03 11.94
N PHE A 99 -3.88 -7.97 12.87
CA PHE A 99 -3.88 -7.68 14.31
C PHE A 99 -2.72 -6.75 14.69
N LEU A 100 -1.51 -7.05 14.21
CA LEU A 100 -0.33 -6.25 14.46
C LEU A 100 -0.45 -4.85 13.85
N GLY A 101 -0.96 -4.74 12.62
CA GLY A 101 -1.24 -3.47 11.95
C GLY A 101 -2.26 -2.63 12.73
N ASN A 102 -3.31 -3.25 13.26
CA ASN A 102 -4.31 -2.57 14.07
C ASN A 102 -3.77 -2.13 15.44
N LYS A 103 -2.97 -2.98 16.10
CA LYS A 103 -2.31 -2.65 17.38
C LYS A 103 -1.27 -1.54 17.20
N ARG A 104 -0.52 -1.55 16.10
CA ARG A 104 0.45 -0.50 15.77
C ARG A 104 -0.22 0.81 15.38
N ARG A 105 -1.40 0.80 14.75
CA ARG A 105 -2.18 2.03 14.53
C ARG A 105 -2.51 2.77 15.83
N LYS A 106 -2.81 2.03 16.92
CA LYS A 106 -3.12 2.63 18.23
C LYS A 106 -1.90 3.14 18.99
N THR A 107 -0.74 2.50 18.81
CA THR A 107 0.48 2.80 19.58
C THR A 107 1.46 3.73 18.85
N LYS A 108 1.46 3.70 17.51
CA LYS A 108 2.36 4.49 16.66
C LYS A 108 1.58 5.14 15.52
N ALA A 109 0.67 6.05 15.87
CA ALA A 109 -0.15 6.82 14.92
C ALA A 109 0.69 7.64 13.91
N LYS A 110 1.94 8.01 14.25
CA LYS A 110 2.84 8.75 13.35
C LYS A 110 3.41 7.90 12.20
N GLN A 111 3.36 6.56 12.26
CA GLN A 111 3.90 5.66 11.24
C GLN A 111 2.81 5.16 10.27
N ILE A 112 2.04 6.08 9.70
CA ILE A 112 0.85 5.78 8.89
C ILE A 112 1.20 4.82 7.73
N PHE A 113 2.30 5.07 7.02
CA PHE A 113 2.71 4.24 5.87
C PHE A 113 3.10 2.81 6.24
N SER A 114 3.84 2.63 7.32
CA SER A 114 4.28 1.29 7.76
C SER A 114 3.11 0.48 8.32
N ASN A 115 2.16 1.16 8.98
CA ASN A 115 0.92 0.55 9.44
C ASN A 115 0.03 0.11 8.27
N ASP A 116 -0.06 0.94 7.22
CA ASP A 116 -0.82 0.60 6.01
C ASP A 116 -0.16 -0.53 5.22
N ALA A 117 1.18 -0.60 5.19
CA ALA A 117 1.90 -1.71 4.58
C ALA A 117 1.62 -3.05 5.27
N LEU A 118 1.56 -3.08 6.61
CA LEU A 118 1.22 -4.28 7.38
C LEU A 118 -0.22 -4.75 7.11
N LEU A 119 -1.16 -3.81 6.99
CA LEU A 119 -2.54 -4.13 6.64
C LEU A 119 -2.62 -4.71 5.23
N LEU A 120 -1.90 -4.10 4.28
CA LEU A 120 -1.87 -4.56 2.89
C LEU A 120 -1.22 -5.95 2.77
N ALA A 121 -0.14 -6.21 3.49
CA ALA A 121 0.45 -7.54 3.58
C ALA A 121 -0.54 -8.60 4.10
N GLY A 122 -1.33 -8.26 5.12
CA GLY A 122 -2.40 -9.12 5.61
C GLY A 122 -3.47 -9.41 4.55
N VAL A 123 -3.87 -8.39 3.78
CA VAL A 123 -4.84 -8.53 2.67
C VAL A 123 -4.29 -9.43 1.55
N LEU A 124 -3.03 -9.25 1.15
CA LEU A 124 -2.37 -10.11 0.14
C LEU A 124 -2.28 -11.56 0.59
N LEU A 125 -2.02 -11.81 1.88
CA LEU A 125 -2.00 -13.16 2.44
C LEU A 125 -3.39 -13.81 2.47
N ILE A 126 -4.45 -13.03 2.64
CA ILE A 126 -5.84 -13.50 2.49
C ILE A 126 -6.11 -13.90 1.04
N ALA A 127 -5.66 -13.09 0.07
CA ALA A 127 -5.73 -13.44 -1.35
C ALA A 127 -5.08 -14.79 -1.63
N ASN A 128 -3.87 -14.98 -1.10
CA ASN A 128 -3.11 -16.20 -1.25
C ASN A 128 -3.84 -17.39 -0.60
N GLY A 129 -4.30 -17.23 0.64
CA GLY A 129 -5.05 -18.26 1.35
C GLY A 129 -6.30 -18.68 0.59
N LEU A 130 -7.06 -17.72 0.07
CA LEU A 130 -8.26 -17.98 -0.72
C LEU A 130 -7.92 -18.73 -2.01
N ALA A 131 -6.89 -18.32 -2.75
CA ALA A 131 -6.45 -18.99 -3.97
C ALA A 131 -6.10 -20.48 -3.75
N TYR A 132 -5.36 -20.79 -2.68
CA TYR A 132 -5.04 -22.17 -2.32
C TYR A 132 -6.24 -22.94 -1.79
N PHE A 133 -7.15 -22.27 -1.06
CA PHE A 133 -8.40 -22.86 -0.60
C PHE A 133 -9.30 -23.27 -1.77
N GLY A 134 -9.47 -22.43 -2.80
CA GLY A 134 -10.24 -22.82 -3.98
C GLY A 134 -9.64 -24.00 -4.73
N LYS A 135 -8.30 -24.08 -4.83
CA LYS A 135 -7.60 -25.27 -5.37
C LYS A 135 -7.84 -26.55 -4.56
N THR A 136 -8.27 -26.47 -3.29
CA THR A 136 -8.66 -27.66 -2.50
C THR A 136 -10.07 -28.12 -2.79
N ILE A 137 -10.99 -27.19 -3.03
CA ILE A 137 -12.41 -27.48 -3.25
C ILE A 137 -12.63 -27.94 -4.70
N ASP A 138 -12.01 -27.27 -5.66
CA ASP A 138 -12.34 -27.41 -7.08
C ASP A 138 -11.14 -27.89 -7.89
N LYS A 139 -10.68 -29.11 -7.58
CA LYS A 139 -9.48 -29.72 -8.18
C LYS A 139 -9.58 -29.96 -9.70
N ASN A 140 -10.79 -29.86 -10.26
CA ASN A 140 -11.14 -30.20 -11.65
C ASN A 140 -11.78 -29.05 -12.45
N SER A 141 -12.00 -27.87 -11.87
CA SER A 141 -12.65 -26.75 -12.56
C SER A 141 -11.66 -25.58 -12.72
N ASP A 142 -11.38 -25.20 -13.97
CA ASP A 142 -10.57 -24.02 -14.33
C ASP A 142 -11.31 -22.69 -14.02
N ASN A 143 -12.44 -22.75 -13.30
CA ASN A 143 -13.28 -21.59 -13.04
C ASN A 143 -12.84 -20.86 -11.77
N TYR A 144 -11.79 -20.04 -11.91
CA TYR A 144 -11.38 -19.05 -10.91
C TYR A 144 -12.45 -18.00 -10.59
N ALA A 145 -13.57 -17.97 -11.31
CA ALA A 145 -14.68 -17.02 -11.11
C ALA A 145 -15.26 -17.09 -9.69
N LEU A 146 -15.43 -18.28 -9.11
CA LEU A 146 -15.93 -18.46 -7.75
C LEU A 146 -14.95 -17.93 -6.69
N LEU A 147 -13.64 -18.05 -6.97
CA LEU A 147 -12.58 -17.52 -6.12
C LEU A 147 -12.60 -15.99 -6.08
N PHE A 148 -12.72 -15.34 -7.24
CA PHE A 148 -12.87 -13.89 -7.31
C PHE A 148 -14.16 -13.42 -6.63
N LEU A 149 -15.28 -14.12 -6.84
CA LEU A 149 -16.57 -13.80 -6.21
C LEU A 149 -16.49 -13.88 -4.67
N ALA A 150 -15.81 -14.90 -4.12
CA ALA A 150 -15.63 -15.06 -2.68
C ALA A 150 -14.66 -14.01 -2.09
N ALA A 151 -13.74 -13.46 -2.88
CA ALA A 151 -12.80 -12.44 -2.44
C ALA A 151 -13.46 -11.08 -2.21
N VAL A 152 -14.47 -10.73 -3.02
CA VAL A 152 -15.20 -9.45 -2.95
C VAL A 152 -15.77 -9.14 -1.56
N PRO A 153 -16.58 -10.01 -0.91
CA PRO A 153 -17.12 -9.71 0.42
C PRO A 153 -16.01 -9.63 1.49
N VAL A 154 -14.95 -10.42 1.36
CA VAL A 154 -13.82 -10.41 2.32
C VAL A 154 -13.09 -9.07 2.26
N TYR A 155 -12.76 -8.58 1.06
CA TYR A 155 -12.12 -7.28 0.91
C TYR A 155 -13.07 -6.11 1.20
N GLY A 156 -14.35 -6.23 0.90
CA GLY A 156 -15.37 -5.23 1.26
C GLY A 156 -15.47 -5.04 2.78
N ILE A 157 -15.53 -6.14 3.55
CA ILE A 157 -15.58 -6.09 5.02
C ILE A 157 -14.27 -5.52 5.59
N LEU A 158 -13.11 -5.93 5.06
CA LEU A 158 -11.81 -5.43 5.50
C LEU A 158 -11.63 -3.93 5.16
N GLY A 159 -12.02 -3.51 3.96
CA GLY A 159 -11.99 -2.12 3.52
C GLY A 159 -12.86 -1.23 4.40
N TYR A 160 -14.06 -1.70 4.75
CA TYR A 160 -14.96 -1.01 5.69
C TYR A 160 -14.37 -0.92 7.10
N ARG A 161 -13.82 -2.02 7.63
CA ARG A 161 -13.26 -2.09 8.99
C ARG A 161 -12.02 -1.21 9.17
N PHE A 162 -11.15 -1.16 8.16
CA PHE A 162 -9.85 -0.50 8.26
C PHE A 162 -9.82 0.91 7.67
N LYS A 163 -10.89 1.36 6.99
CA LYS A 163 -11.01 2.69 6.34
C LYS A 163 -9.77 3.08 5.52
N SER A 164 -9.08 2.11 4.92
CA SER A 164 -7.86 2.35 4.14
C SER A 164 -8.21 2.45 2.66
N LYS A 165 -7.82 3.55 2.02
CA LYS A 165 -8.04 3.78 0.58
C LYS A 165 -7.36 2.71 -0.29
N LEU A 166 -6.24 2.16 0.18
CA LEU A 166 -5.50 1.11 -0.54
C LEU A 166 -6.25 -0.22 -0.57
N ILE A 167 -6.93 -0.58 0.53
CA ILE A 167 -7.70 -1.83 0.59
C ILE A 167 -8.95 -1.74 -0.30
N TRP A 168 -9.55 -0.55 -0.39
CA TRP A 168 -10.63 -0.28 -1.33
C TRP A 168 -10.21 -0.42 -2.79
N ALA A 169 -9.00 0.01 -3.15
CA ALA A 169 -8.48 -0.15 -4.51
C ALA A 169 -8.24 -1.62 -4.90
N PHE A 170 -8.02 -2.51 -3.93
CA PHE A 170 -7.94 -3.97 -4.17
C PHE A 170 -9.31 -4.67 -4.16
N ALA A 171 -10.36 -3.99 -3.68
CA ALA A 171 -11.72 -4.51 -3.67
C ALA A 171 -12.51 -4.18 -4.95
N LEU A 172 -12.08 -3.15 -5.69
CA LEU A 172 -12.62 -2.74 -6.99
C LEU A 172 -11.94 -3.52 -8.12
#